data_AF-A0A4Q5RWP9-F1
#
_entry.id   AF-A0A4Q5RWP9-F1
#
_cell.length_a   1.000
_cell.length_b   1.000
_cell.length_c   1.000
_cell.angle_alpha   90.00
_cell.angle_beta   90.00
_cell.angle_gamma   90.00
#
_symmetry.space_group_name_H-M   'P 1'
#
loop_
_entity.id
_entity.type
_entity.pdbx_description
1 polymer ?
#
loop_
_entity_poly.entity_id
_entity_poly.type
_entity_poly.pdbx_seq_one_letter_code
_entity_poly.pdbx_strand_id
1 'polypeptide(L)'
;MSRESAPTAGNGIDRLRAFLENDMTMSHLYQPVMIRTILTGGGAATKRQIAAAFSAADLSQLEYYEAVLGKYPGPVLRRREIVELDDGVYRLARDLRRMDEWQRATLVSLCDAKVADFVSKRQAAIWAHRSGNADPVPGTLRWQVITRAMGRCEACGVSSEIRALEVDHIVPRSQGGSNELTNLQALCSLCNQQKLDRDQTDFHAAHAEVKHRREGCYVCQTPVDEDDLALVVELPDGLAVAPRRHGVDWRDLWQPEVNALRRTEAAADMPRGTMTTAMLGAGDGDPGHLVLTYAS
;
A
#
# COMPACT_ATOMS: atom_id res chain seq x y z
N MET A 1 -31.81 44.66 42.16
CA MET A 1 -31.99 43.58 41.17
C MET A 1 -31.74 44.16 39.79
N SER A 2 -30.48 44.20 39.38
CA SER A 2 -30.09 44.57 38.02
C SER A 2 -29.55 43.29 37.39
N ARG A 3 -30.32 42.71 36.46
CA ARG A 3 -29.93 41.50 35.73
C ARG A 3 -28.87 41.87 34.70
N GLU A 4 -27.72 41.22 34.82
CA GLU A 4 -26.67 41.19 33.80
C GLU A 4 -27.22 40.66 32.48
N SER A 5 -26.91 41.38 31.41
CA SER A 5 -27.18 41.03 30.02
C SER A 5 -26.26 39.89 29.57
N ALA A 6 -26.84 38.81 29.04
CA ALA A 6 -26.10 37.71 28.42
C ALA A 6 -25.39 38.17 27.12
N PRO A 7 -24.20 37.62 26.81
CA PRO A 7 -23.44 38.03 25.64
C PRO A 7 -24.07 37.49 24.34
N THR A 8 -24.15 38.36 23.35
CA THR A 8 -24.66 38.13 21.99
C THR A 8 -23.90 37.02 21.27
N ALA A 9 -24.65 36.03 20.75
CA ALA A 9 -24.13 34.99 19.85
C ALA A 9 -23.51 35.63 18.59
N GLY A 10 -22.19 35.50 18.43
CA GLY A 10 -21.54 35.77 17.14
C GLY A 10 -22.16 34.90 16.06
N ASN A 11 -22.59 35.53 14.97
CA ASN A 11 -23.26 34.93 13.83
C ASN A 11 -22.45 33.71 13.31
N GLY A 12 -23.11 32.58 13.02
CA GLY A 12 -22.45 31.37 12.52
C GLY A 12 -21.60 31.58 11.26
N ILE A 13 -21.86 32.64 10.49
CA ILE A 13 -21.03 33.10 9.37
C ILE A 13 -19.68 33.63 9.85
N ASP A 14 -19.63 34.39 10.95
CA ASP A 14 -18.38 34.94 11.49
C ASP A 14 -17.48 33.82 12.00
N ARG A 15 -18.07 32.76 12.57
CA ARG A 15 -17.35 31.53 12.93
C ARG A 15 -16.82 30.80 11.71
N LEU A 16 -17.63 30.62 10.66
CA LEU A 16 -17.18 29.96 9.43
C LEU A 16 -16.07 30.77 8.73
N ARG A 17 -16.17 32.09 8.75
CA ARG A 17 -15.14 32.99 8.23
C ARG A 17 -13.84 32.88 9.02
N ALA A 18 -13.90 32.97 10.35
CA ALA A 18 -12.73 32.81 11.22
C ALA A 18 -12.04 31.46 10.98
N PHE A 19 -12.82 30.39 10.80
CA PHE A 19 -12.28 29.07 10.47
C PHE A 19 -11.57 29.06 9.10
N LEU A 20 -12.18 29.60 8.05
CA LEU A 20 -11.58 29.63 6.71
C LEU A 20 -10.31 30.51 6.63
N GLU A 21 -10.26 31.60 7.41
CA GLU A 21 -9.18 32.59 7.35
C GLU A 21 -8.01 32.27 8.30
N ASN A 22 -8.29 31.74 9.50
CA ASN A 22 -7.30 31.67 10.59
C ASN A 22 -7.09 30.26 11.15
N ASP A 23 -8.13 29.42 11.19
CA ASP A 23 -8.04 28.09 11.84
C ASP A 23 -7.81 26.94 10.85
N MET A 24 -8.06 27.15 9.57
CA MET A 24 -7.92 26.13 8.53
C MET A 24 -6.45 25.83 8.26
N THR A 25 -6.03 24.61 8.61
CA THR A 25 -4.68 24.13 8.32
C THR A 25 -4.62 23.55 6.90
N MET A 26 -3.82 24.17 6.05
CA MET A 26 -3.69 23.80 4.63
C MET A 26 -2.71 22.66 4.39
N SER A 27 -2.99 21.47 4.96
CA SER A 27 -2.24 20.24 4.64
C SER A 27 -2.78 19.53 3.41
N HIS A 28 -4.08 19.65 3.11
CA HIS A 28 -4.74 19.08 1.92
C HIS A 28 -5.92 19.96 1.44
N LEU A 29 -6.25 19.88 0.13
CA LEU A 29 -7.33 20.65 -0.51
C LEU A 29 -8.77 20.26 -0.09
N TYR A 30 -8.94 19.20 0.70
CA TYR A 30 -10.24 18.60 0.99
C TYR A 30 -11.18 19.52 1.78
N GLN A 31 -10.70 20.16 2.84
CA GLN A 31 -11.52 21.03 3.67
C GLN A 31 -12.11 22.22 2.90
N PRO A 32 -11.32 23.04 2.17
CA PRO A 32 -11.86 24.17 1.42
C PRO A 32 -12.74 23.72 0.24
N VAL A 33 -12.40 22.63 -0.45
CA VAL A 33 -13.22 22.12 -1.57
C VAL A 33 -14.56 21.56 -1.08
N MET A 34 -14.60 20.92 0.09
CA MET A 34 -15.84 20.41 0.69
C MET A 34 -16.77 21.56 1.07
N ILE A 35 -16.24 22.55 1.79
CA ILE A 35 -17.02 23.72 2.21
C ILE A 35 -17.53 24.48 0.98
N ARG A 36 -16.67 24.72 -0.03
CA ARG A 36 -17.09 25.34 -1.30
C ARG A 36 -18.22 24.58 -1.97
N THR A 37 -18.11 23.25 -2.07
CA THR A 37 -19.13 22.40 -2.72
C THR A 37 -20.48 22.49 -2.00
N ILE A 38 -20.48 22.50 -0.67
CA ILE A 38 -21.69 22.66 0.14
C ILE A 38 -22.29 24.06 -0.04
N LEU A 39 -21.48 25.11 -0.03
CA LEU A 39 -21.94 26.49 -0.22
C LEU A 39 -22.54 26.71 -1.61
N THR A 40 -21.89 26.22 -2.68
CA THR A 40 -22.40 26.31 -4.06
C THR A 40 -23.67 25.48 -4.25
N GLY A 41 -23.85 24.40 -3.47
CA GLY A 41 -25.08 23.61 -3.42
C GLY A 41 -26.22 24.21 -2.59
N GLY A 42 -26.14 25.47 -2.20
CA GLY A 42 -27.17 26.14 -1.38
C GLY A 42 -27.16 25.72 0.09
N GLY A 43 -26.01 25.27 0.60
CA GLY A 43 -25.85 24.81 1.99
C GLY A 43 -25.90 23.29 2.16
N ALA A 44 -26.03 22.52 1.08
CA ALA A 44 -26.04 21.06 1.13
C ALA A 44 -25.34 20.43 -0.09
N ALA A 45 -24.67 19.30 0.13
CA ALA A 45 -24.13 18.46 -0.94
C ALA A 45 -24.10 17.00 -0.50
N THR A 46 -24.30 16.08 -1.44
CA THR A 46 -24.14 14.64 -1.20
C THR A 46 -22.66 14.25 -1.11
N LYS A 47 -22.36 13.14 -0.43
CA LYS A 47 -21.00 12.58 -0.36
C LYS A 47 -20.38 12.38 -1.77
N ARG A 48 -21.21 11.99 -2.74
CA ARG A 48 -20.78 11.77 -4.13
C ARG A 48 -20.42 13.08 -4.85
N GLN A 49 -21.16 14.16 -4.62
CA GLN A 49 -20.83 15.48 -5.17
C GLN A 49 -19.52 16.03 -4.58
N ILE A 50 -19.31 15.86 -3.27
CA ILE A 50 -18.09 16.30 -2.60
C ILE A 50 -16.88 15.50 -3.10
N ALA A 51 -17.00 14.17 -3.21
CA ALA A 51 -15.92 13.33 -3.74
C ALA A 51 -15.57 13.67 -5.20
N ALA A 52 -16.58 13.94 -6.05
CA ALA A 52 -16.34 14.39 -7.42
C ALA A 52 -15.62 15.75 -7.46
N ALA A 53 -15.96 16.67 -6.57
CA ALA A 53 -15.29 17.97 -6.46
C ALA A 53 -13.84 17.85 -5.96
N PHE A 54 -13.53 16.89 -5.08
CA PHE A 54 -12.15 16.59 -4.70
C PHE A 54 -11.34 16.10 -5.89
N SER A 55 -11.86 15.13 -6.65
CA SER A 55 -11.19 14.61 -7.84
C SER A 55 -10.97 15.68 -8.91
N ALA A 56 -11.91 16.63 -9.05
CA ALA A 56 -11.77 17.74 -9.99
C ALA A 56 -10.79 18.84 -9.52
N ALA A 57 -10.45 18.88 -8.23
CA ALA A 57 -9.56 19.88 -7.65
C ALA A 57 -8.13 19.36 -7.39
N ASP A 58 -7.88 18.08 -7.67
CA ASP A 58 -6.55 17.46 -7.61
C ASP A 58 -5.74 17.83 -8.86
N LEU A 59 -4.66 18.58 -8.67
CA LEU A 59 -3.80 19.09 -9.75
C LEU A 59 -3.18 17.95 -10.57
N SER A 60 -2.84 16.82 -9.93
CA SER A 60 -2.26 15.65 -10.62
C SER A 60 -3.26 14.95 -11.54
N GLN A 61 -4.54 14.96 -11.17
CA GLN A 61 -5.62 14.42 -12.01
C GLN A 61 -5.92 15.35 -13.19
N LEU A 62 -5.90 16.67 -12.97
CA LEU A 62 -6.06 17.65 -14.04
C LEU A 62 -4.94 17.54 -15.07
N GLU A 63 -3.67 17.52 -14.63
CA GLU A 63 -2.50 17.34 -15.50
C GLU A 63 -2.56 16.00 -16.27
N TYR A 64 -3.01 14.92 -15.61
CA TYR A 64 -3.24 13.65 -16.27
C TYR A 64 -4.31 13.75 -17.37
N TYR A 65 -5.47 14.35 -17.10
CA TYR A 65 -6.54 14.48 -18.09
C TYR A 65 -6.17 15.44 -19.23
N GLU A 66 -5.40 16.49 -18.98
CA GLU A 66 -4.82 17.35 -20.02
C GLU A 66 -3.90 16.56 -20.95
N ALA A 67 -3.02 15.72 -20.41
CA ALA A 67 -2.19 14.83 -21.21
C ALA A 67 -3.02 13.80 -22.00
N VAL A 68 -4.09 13.26 -21.39
CA VAL A 68 -5.04 12.34 -22.06
C VAL A 68 -5.76 13.03 -23.22
N LEU A 69 -6.20 14.28 -23.06
CA LEU A 69 -6.84 15.07 -24.12
C LEU A 69 -5.93 15.19 -25.34
N GLY A 70 -4.65 15.48 -25.12
CA GLY A 70 -3.63 15.57 -26.18
C GLY A 70 -3.34 14.23 -26.87
N LYS A 71 -3.51 13.10 -26.18
CA LYS A 71 -3.18 11.77 -26.70
C LYS A 71 -4.32 11.08 -27.45
N TYR A 72 -5.57 11.21 -26.99
CA TYR A 72 -6.68 10.41 -27.53
C TYR A 72 -7.84 11.22 -28.13
N PRO A 73 -8.77 11.83 -27.35
CA PRO A 73 -9.96 12.45 -27.95
C PRO A 73 -9.59 13.66 -28.81
N GLY A 74 -8.57 14.44 -28.45
CA GLY A 74 -8.13 15.61 -29.22
C GLY A 74 -7.72 15.25 -30.66
N PRO A 75 -6.71 14.40 -30.87
CA PRO A 75 -6.30 13.99 -32.22
C PRO A 75 -7.42 13.32 -33.04
N VAL A 76 -8.25 12.49 -32.41
CA VAL A 76 -9.33 11.75 -33.09
C VAL A 76 -10.42 12.70 -33.58
N LEU A 77 -10.89 13.61 -32.71
CA LEU A 77 -11.95 14.55 -33.06
C LEU A 77 -11.48 15.62 -34.06
N ARG A 78 -10.19 16.02 -34.00
CA ARG A 78 -9.59 16.91 -35.00
C ARG A 78 -9.48 16.25 -36.38
N ARG A 79 -9.02 14.99 -36.45
CA ARG A 79 -8.94 14.23 -37.72
C ARG A 79 -10.32 14.03 -38.36
N ARG A 80 -11.37 13.96 -37.55
CA ARG A 80 -12.76 13.84 -38.00
C ARG A 80 -13.43 15.19 -38.24
N GLU A 81 -12.68 16.29 -38.15
CA GLU A 81 -13.18 17.65 -38.41
C GLU A 81 -14.36 18.04 -37.50
N ILE A 82 -14.42 17.46 -36.29
CA ILE A 82 -15.46 17.77 -35.30
C ILE A 82 -15.04 18.96 -34.43
N VAL A 83 -13.74 19.04 -34.10
CA VAL A 83 -13.16 20.11 -33.29
C VAL A 83 -11.89 20.69 -33.92
N GLU A 84 -11.67 21.98 -33.66
CA GLU A 84 -10.45 22.73 -33.91
C GLU A 84 -9.75 22.99 -32.56
N LEU A 85 -8.42 23.09 -32.56
CA LEU A 85 -7.63 23.49 -31.40
C LEU A 85 -6.82 24.72 -31.79
N ASP A 86 -7.07 25.84 -31.10
CA ASP A 86 -6.38 27.11 -31.32
C ASP A 86 -6.03 27.75 -29.97
N ASP A 87 -4.77 28.13 -29.79
CA ASP A 87 -4.21 28.68 -28.54
C ASP A 87 -4.61 27.91 -27.27
N GLY A 88 -4.49 26.58 -27.31
CA GLY A 88 -4.86 25.70 -26.19
C GLY A 88 -6.37 25.53 -25.97
N VAL A 89 -7.23 26.14 -26.79
CA VAL A 89 -8.68 26.07 -26.64
C VAL A 89 -9.31 25.19 -27.72
N TYR A 90 -10.02 24.15 -27.29
CA TYR A 90 -10.85 23.33 -28.18
C TYR A 90 -12.15 24.04 -28.54
N ARG A 91 -12.51 24.01 -29.83
CA ARG A 91 -13.76 24.59 -30.37
C ARG A 91 -14.39 23.60 -31.34
N LEU A 92 -15.72 23.56 -31.45
CA LEU A 92 -16.35 22.83 -32.57
C LEU A 92 -15.87 23.41 -33.91
N ALA A 93 -15.83 22.59 -34.98
CA ALA A 93 -15.54 23.07 -36.33
C ALA A 93 -16.51 24.19 -36.74
N ARG A 94 -16.05 25.11 -37.59
CA ARG A 94 -16.76 26.37 -37.89
C ARG A 94 -18.20 26.18 -38.38
N ASP A 95 -18.42 25.18 -39.23
CA ASP A 95 -19.72 24.77 -39.76
C ASP A 95 -20.64 24.19 -38.66
N LEU A 96 -20.07 23.48 -37.69
CA LEU A 96 -20.78 22.91 -36.54
C LEU A 96 -21.09 23.92 -35.43
N ARG A 97 -20.59 25.16 -35.50
CA ARG A 97 -20.90 26.20 -34.49
C ARG A 97 -22.30 26.78 -34.67
N ARG A 98 -22.85 26.73 -35.88
CA ARG A 98 -24.14 27.30 -36.23
C ARG A 98 -25.25 26.27 -36.01
N MET A 99 -25.85 26.28 -34.83
CA MET A 99 -27.00 25.45 -34.49
C MET A 99 -27.96 26.22 -33.58
N ASP A 100 -29.26 25.91 -33.70
CA ASP A 100 -30.26 26.42 -32.78
C ASP A 100 -30.19 25.73 -31.40
N GLU A 101 -30.93 26.26 -30.44
CA GLU A 101 -30.94 25.77 -29.06
C GLU A 101 -31.46 24.33 -28.96
N TRP A 102 -32.39 23.94 -29.83
CA TRP A 102 -32.99 22.61 -29.84
C TRP A 102 -32.04 21.56 -30.42
N GLN A 103 -31.35 21.88 -31.51
CA GLN A 103 -30.28 21.06 -32.10
C GLN A 103 -29.15 20.86 -31.09
N ARG A 104 -28.75 21.91 -30.37
CA ARG A 104 -27.76 21.81 -29.30
C ARG A 104 -28.23 20.88 -28.18
N ALA A 105 -29.44 21.07 -27.67
CA ALA A 105 -30.00 20.24 -26.61
C ALA A 105 -30.10 18.76 -27.02
N THR A 106 -30.48 18.50 -28.27
CA THR A 106 -30.55 17.14 -28.84
C THR A 106 -29.17 16.48 -28.88
N LEU A 107 -28.13 17.20 -29.33
CA LEU A 107 -26.76 16.68 -29.36
C LEU A 107 -26.20 16.44 -27.96
N VAL A 108 -26.50 17.32 -27.00
CA VAL A 108 -26.13 17.12 -25.59
C VAL A 108 -26.79 15.85 -25.03
N SER A 109 -28.09 15.66 -25.28
CA SER A 109 -28.81 14.45 -24.85
C SER A 109 -28.22 13.17 -25.46
N LEU A 110 -27.77 13.21 -26.73
CA LEU A 110 -27.08 12.09 -27.35
C LEU A 110 -25.71 11.82 -26.70
N CYS A 111 -24.96 12.85 -26.35
CA CYS A 111 -23.71 12.72 -25.58
C CYS A 111 -23.98 12.10 -24.21
N ASP A 112 -24.97 12.60 -23.48
CA ASP A 112 -25.35 12.09 -22.16
C ASP A 112 -25.78 10.62 -22.22
N ALA A 113 -26.57 10.25 -23.23
CA ALA A 113 -26.98 8.85 -23.45
C ALA A 113 -25.77 7.94 -23.75
N LYS A 114 -24.78 8.41 -24.51
CA LYS A 114 -23.53 7.66 -24.78
C LYS A 114 -22.66 7.52 -23.53
N VAL A 115 -22.56 8.58 -22.73
CA VAL A 115 -21.87 8.53 -21.43
C VAL A 115 -22.58 7.55 -20.50
N ALA A 116 -23.92 7.61 -20.41
CA ALA A 116 -24.72 6.71 -19.59
C ALA A 116 -24.59 5.25 -20.05
N ASP A 117 -24.66 4.97 -21.36
CA ASP A 117 -24.44 3.63 -21.92
C ASP A 117 -23.02 3.11 -21.63
N PHE A 118 -22.00 3.94 -21.81
CA PHE A 118 -20.62 3.58 -21.47
C PHE A 118 -20.45 3.31 -19.98
N VAL A 119 -20.99 4.19 -19.12
CA VAL A 119 -20.95 4.03 -17.67
C VAL A 119 -21.73 2.79 -17.24
N SER A 120 -22.87 2.50 -17.85
CA SER A 120 -23.69 1.31 -17.56
C SER A 120 -23.00 0.02 -17.99
N LYS A 121 -22.46 -0.05 -19.23
CA LYS A 121 -21.66 -1.19 -19.71
C LYS A 121 -20.41 -1.38 -18.88
N ARG A 122 -19.74 -0.29 -18.53
CA ARG A 122 -18.56 -0.31 -17.67
C ARG A 122 -18.93 -0.64 -16.23
N GLN A 123 -20.09 -0.25 -15.71
CA GLN A 123 -20.59 -0.65 -14.39
C GLN A 123 -21.03 -2.10 -14.37
N ALA A 124 -21.59 -2.64 -15.45
CA ALA A 124 -21.88 -4.07 -15.59
C ALA A 124 -20.60 -4.89 -15.70
N ALA A 125 -19.62 -4.46 -16.49
CA ALA A 125 -18.29 -5.06 -16.55
C ALA A 125 -17.52 -4.90 -15.23
N ILE A 126 -17.58 -3.72 -14.62
CA ILE A 126 -17.03 -3.46 -13.29
C ILE A 126 -17.77 -4.29 -12.26
N TRP A 127 -19.09 -4.52 -12.31
CA TRP A 127 -19.80 -5.40 -11.38
C TRP A 127 -19.44 -6.86 -11.61
N ALA A 128 -19.22 -7.29 -12.86
CA ALA A 128 -18.67 -8.61 -13.20
C ALA A 128 -17.20 -8.79 -12.74
N HIS A 129 -16.40 -7.72 -12.73
CA HIS A 129 -15.02 -7.70 -12.21
C HIS A 129 -14.94 -7.39 -10.69
N ARG A 130 -15.93 -6.69 -10.13
CA ARG A 130 -16.06 -6.31 -8.70
C ARG A 130 -16.66 -7.44 -7.88
N SER A 131 -17.45 -8.34 -8.47
CA SER A 131 -17.71 -9.64 -7.86
C SER A 131 -16.41 -10.42 -7.60
N GLY A 132 -15.31 -10.12 -8.32
CA GLY A 132 -13.98 -10.64 -8.02
C GLY A 132 -13.08 -9.74 -7.15
N ASN A 133 -13.40 -8.44 -6.98
CA ASN A 133 -12.46 -7.49 -6.37
C ASN A 133 -13.07 -6.32 -5.55
N ALA A 134 -14.33 -6.44 -5.10
CA ALA A 134 -15.01 -5.42 -4.29
C ALA A 134 -14.85 -5.57 -2.78
N ASP A 135 -14.12 -6.59 -2.34
CA ASP A 135 -13.85 -6.81 -0.93
C ASP A 135 -12.45 -6.26 -0.61
N PRO A 136 -12.31 -5.00 -0.15
CA PRO A 136 -11.03 -4.53 0.36
C PRO A 136 -10.67 -5.31 1.63
N VAL A 137 -9.39 -5.64 1.81
CA VAL A 137 -8.93 -6.32 3.04
C VAL A 137 -9.41 -5.54 4.27
N PRO A 138 -10.28 -6.12 5.11
CA PRO A 138 -10.80 -5.47 6.31
C PRO A 138 -9.67 -4.94 7.19
N GLY A 139 -9.87 -3.78 7.83
CA GLY A 139 -8.85 -3.18 8.70
C GLY A 139 -8.39 -4.11 9.83
N THR A 140 -9.28 -4.96 10.34
CA THR A 140 -8.98 -6.01 11.33
C THR A 140 -8.02 -7.06 10.79
N LEU A 141 -8.21 -7.50 9.53
CA LEU A 141 -7.30 -8.43 8.86
C LEU A 141 -5.96 -7.75 8.54
N ARG A 142 -5.97 -6.48 8.11
CA ARG A 142 -4.72 -5.72 7.92
C ARG A 142 -3.91 -5.65 9.21
N TRP A 143 -4.56 -5.36 10.33
CA TRP A 143 -3.92 -5.36 11.64
C TRP A 143 -3.32 -6.74 11.97
N GLN A 144 -4.09 -7.82 11.82
CA GLN A 144 -3.60 -9.18 12.08
C GLN A 144 -2.38 -9.55 11.24
N VAL A 145 -2.37 -9.21 9.95
CA VAL A 145 -1.23 -9.47 9.05
C VAL A 145 0.02 -8.71 9.50
N ILE A 146 -0.11 -7.41 9.78
CA ILE A 146 1.02 -6.57 10.22
C ILE A 146 1.52 -6.98 11.61
N THR A 147 0.62 -7.32 12.53
CA THR A 147 0.98 -7.83 13.87
C THR A 147 1.67 -9.18 13.78
N ARG A 148 1.18 -10.11 12.95
CA ARG A 148 1.84 -11.40 12.70
C ARG A 148 3.26 -11.20 12.17
N ALA A 149 3.41 -10.30 11.22
CA ALA A 149 4.70 -9.94 10.65
C ALA A 149 5.58 -9.11 11.61
N MET A 150 5.08 -8.77 12.81
CA MET A 150 5.75 -7.95 13.83
C MET A 150 6.32 -6.65 13.27
N GLY A 151 5.57 -6.01 12.38
CA GLY A 151 6.02 -4.78 11.73
C GLY A 151 7.23 -4.98 10.82
N ARG A 152 7.42 -6.17 10.22
CA ARG A 152 8.49 -6.41 9.25
C ARG A 152 7.97 -6.92 7.91
N CYS A 153 8.74 -6.66 6.85
CA CYS A 153 8.46 -7.22 5.53
C CYS A 153 8.71 -8.72 5.53
N GLU A 154 7.71 -9.50 5.12
CA GLU A 154 7.81 -10.96 5.07
C GLU A 154 8.77 -11.42 3.97
N ALA A 155 8.95 -10.65 2.88
CA ALA A 155 9.91 -10.98 1.82
C ALA A 155 11.37 -10.63 2.16
N CYS A 156 11.65 -9.45 2.74
CA CYS A 156 13.02 -8.95 2.90
C CYS A 156 13.44 -8.63 4.34
N GLY A 157 12.55 -8.79 5.31
CA GLY A 157 12.82 -8.60 6.75
C GLY A 157 12.91 -7.15 7.23
N VAL A 158 12.87 -6.16 6.34
CA VAL A 158 12.99 -4.74 6.72
C VAL A 158 11.87 -4.32 7.67
N SER A 159 12.23 -3.56 8.71
CA SER A 159 11.28 -2.99 9.68
C SER A 159 10.38 -1.92 9.06
N SER A 160 9.15 -1.84 9.56
CA SER A 160 8.16 -0.80 9.23
C SER A 160 8.63 0.60 9.59
N GLU A 161 9.59 0.71 10.51
CA GLU A 161 10.25 1.99 10.86
C GLU A 161 11.17 2.49 9.75
N ILE A 162 11.74 1.58 8.96
CA ILE A 162 12.64 1.91 7.84
C ILE A 162 11.84 2.06 6.55
N ARG A 163 10.83 1.20 6.31
CA ARG A 163 10.00 1.26 5.12
C ARG A 163 8.56 0.87 5.41
N ALA A 164 7.61 1.67 4.95
CA ALA A 164 6.19 1.39 5.09
C ALA A 164 5.82 -0.01 4.59
N LEU A 165 5.01 -0.71 5.38
CA LEU A 165 4.47 -2.02 5.07
C LEU A 165 3.05 -1.92 4.52
N GLU A 166 2.76 -2.79 3.58
CA GLU A 166 1.48 -2.94 2.90
C GLU A 166 1.05 -4.41 2.98
N VAL A 167 -0.26 -4.62 3.06
CA VAL A 167 -0.85 -5.96 3.01
C VAL A 167 -1.06 -6.31 1.54
N ASP A 168 -0.38 -7.33 1.08
CA ASP A 168 -0.42 -7.85 -0.28
C ASP A 168 -1.03 -9.26 -0.31
N HIS A 169 -1.64 -9.63 -1.43
CA HIS A 169 -2.19 -10.96 -1.64
C HIS A 169 -1.13 -11.89 -2.21
N ILE A 170 -0.91 -13.07 -1.62
CA ILE A 170 -0.01 -14.10 -2.17
C ILE A 170 -0.46 -14.44 -3.59
N VAL A 171 -1.67 -14.99 -3.74
CA VAL A 171 -2.35 -15.10 -5.03
C VAL A 171 -3.02 -13.75 -5.32
N PRO A 172 -2.64 -13.03 -6.39
CA PRO A 172 -3.24 -11.74 -6.72
C PRO A 172 -4.75 -11.84 -6.88
N ARG A 173 -5.47 -10.77 -6.53
CA ARG A 173 -6.93 -10.71 -6.70
C ARG A 173 -7.38 -10.86 -8.15
N SER A 174 -6.59 -10.37 -9.11
CA SER A 174 -6.82 -10.55 -10.55
C SER A 174 -6.78 -12.02 -10.98
N GLN A 175 -6.19 -12.90 -10.17
CA GLN A 175 -6.04 -14.33 -10.42
C GLN A 175 -6.89 -15.18 -9.45
N GLY A 176 -7.83 -14.57 -8.74
CA GLY A 176 -8.79 -15.29 -7.87
C GLY A 176 -8.37 -15.45 -6.41
N GLY A 177 -7.32 -14.75 -5.94
CA GLY A 177 -6.91 -14.81 -4.54
C GLY A 177 -7.99 -14.34 -3.54
N SER A 178 -8.04 -14.95 -2.36
CA SER A 178 -9.00 -14.62 -1.29
C SER A 178 -8.48 -13.50 -0.37
N ASN A 179 -9.36 -12.91 0.45
CA ASN A 179 -8.99 -12.05 1.59
C ASN A 179 -8.77 -12.84 2.88
N GLU A 180 -8.65 -14.16 2.82
CA GLU A 180 -8.35 -14.95 4.00
C GLU A 180 -6.94 -14.67 4.48
N LEU A 181 -6.71 -14.73 5.78
CA LEU A 181 -5.41 -14.46 6.39
C LEU A 181 -4.28 -15.31 5.80
N THR A 182 -4.62 -16.51 5.32
CA THR A 182 -3.73 -17.48 4.65
C THR A 182 -3.25 -17.01 3.28
N ASN A 183 -3.92 -16.05 2.65
CA ASN A 183 -3.55 -15.47 1.34
C ASN A 183 -3.00 -14.04 1.47
N LEU A 184 -2.71 -13.55 2.68
CA LEU A 184 -2.36 -12.13 2.94
C LEU A 184 -1.01 -11.96 3.65
N GLN A 185 -0.04 -11.34 2.99
CA GLN A 185 1.31 -11.11 3.50
C GLN A 185 1.64 -9.63 3.72
N ALA A 186 2.55 -9.35 4.66
CA ALA A 186 3.07 -8.01 4.91
C ALA A 186 4.32 -7.76 4.07
N LEU A 187 4.23 -6.91 3.04
CA LEU A 187 5.37 -6.55 2.20
C LEU A 187 5.71 -5.08 2.36
N CYS A 188 7.00 -4.74 2.34
CA CYS A 188 7.39 -3.33 2.24
C CYS A 188 7.07 -2.78 0.86
N SER A 189 6.88 -1.46 0.76
CA SER A 189 6.50 -0.78 -0.49
C SER A 189 7.36 -1.17 -1.70
N LEU A 190 8.68 -1.38 -1.51
CA LEU A 190 9.60 -1.80 -2.57
C LEU A 190 9.33 -3.25 -3.03
N CYS A 191 9.22 -4.19 -2.08
CA CYS A 191 8.96 -5.61 -2.41
C CYS A 191 7.58 -5.78 -3.03
N ASN A 192 6.57 -5.05 -2.54
CA ASN A 192 5.23 -5.07 -3.09
C ASN A 192 5.20 -4.59 -4.55
N GLN A 193 5.89 -3.48 -4.83
CA GLN A 193 6.02 -2.94 -6.20
C GLN A 193 6.80 -3.84 -7.15
N GLN A 194 7.70 -4.69 -6.63
CA GLN A 194 8.43 -5.66 -7.45
C GLN A 194 7.62 -6.93 -7.72
N LYS A 195 6.83 -7.40 -6.74
CA LYS A 195 5.98 -8.59 -6.87
C LYS A 195 4.86 -8.37 -7.90
N LEU A 196 4.16 -7.24 -7.81
CA LEU A 196 2.98 -6.94 -8.64
C LEU A 196 1.98 -8.11 -8.64
N ASP A 197 1.27 -8.31 -9.74
CA ASP A 197 0.41 -9.44 -10.02
C ASP A 197 1.14 -10.60 -10.71
N ARG A 198 2.49 -10.64 -10.65
CA ARG A 198 3.32 -11.53 -11.47
C ARG A 198 3.86 -12.74 -10.74
N ASP A 199 3.88 -12.69 -9.42
CA ASP A 199 4.48 -13.70 -8.56
C ASP A 199 3.52 -14.06 -7.42
N GLN A 200 3.48 -15.34 -7.05
CA GLN A 200 2.60 -15.91 -6.02
C GLN A 200 3.37 -16.54 -4.86
N THR A 201 4.64 -16.14 -4.67
CA THR A 201 5.47 -16.66 -3.59
C THR A 201 4.84 -16.33 -2.24
N ASP A 202 4.68 -17.36 -1.42
CA ASP A 202 4.24 -17.24 -0.05
C ASP A 202 5.44 -16.95 0.87
N PHE A 203 5.57 -15.69 1.28
CA PHE A 203 6.60 -15.28 2.22
C PHE A 203 6.19 -15.48 3.71
N HIS A 204 4.97 -16.00 4.00
CA HIS A 204 4.52 -16.27 5.38
C HIS A 204 5.33 -17.38 6.04
N ALA A 205 5.56 -18.47 5.30
CA ALA A 205 6.26 -19.64 5.81
C ALA A 205 7.67 -19.27 6.29
N ALA A 206 8.26 -18.26 5.66
CA ALA A 206 9.61 -17.83 5.95
C ALA A 206 9.81 -17.26 7.37
N HIS A 207 8.82 -16.52 7.91
CA HIS A 207 8.97 -15.88 9.23
C HIS A 207 8.53 -16.76 10.41
N ALA A 208 7.60 -17.69 10.18
CA ALA A 208 7.13 -18.60 11.22
C ALA A 208 8.23 -19.60 11.66
N GLU A 209 8.99 -20.14 10.70
CA GLU A 209 10.10 -21.07 10.97
C GLU A 209 11.27 -20.39 11.71
N VAL A 210 11.55 -19.12 11.38
CA VAL A 210 12.63 -18.33 12.00
C VAL A 210 12.38 -18.07 13.50
N LYS A 211 11.11 -17.98 13.93
CA LYS A 211 10.75 -17.65 15.33
C LYS A 211 10.49 -18.87 16.20
N HIS A 212 10.42 -20.07 15.64
CA HIS A 212 10.19 -21.27 16.43
C HIS A 212 11.42 -21.57 17.30
N ARG A 213 11.30 -21.34 18.61
CA ARG A 213 12.28 -21.79 19.60
C ARG A 213 11.92 -23.20 20.03
N ARG A 214 12.80 -24.16 19.75
CA ARG A 214 12.59 -25.54 20.18
C ARG A 214 12.93 -25.69 21.66
N GLU A 215 11.98 -26.21 22.44
CA GLU A 215 12.23 -26.58 23.83
C GLU A 215 13.29 -27.70 23.90
N GLY A 216 14.29 -27.53 24.76
CA GLY A 216 15.43 -28.45 24.92
C GLY A 216 16.58 -28.22 23.94
N CYS A 217 16.45 -27.35 22.94
CA CYS A 217 17.57 -26.98 22.08
C CYS A 217 18.44 -25.91 22.77
N TYR A 218 19.70 -26.24 23.03
CA TYR A 218 20.68 -25.34 23.63
C TYR A 218 20.81 -24.02 22.84
N VAL A 219 20.97 -24.11 21.51
CA VAL A 219 21.16 -22.94 20.64
C VAL A 219 19.95 -22.00 20.67
N CYS A 220 18.73 -22.55 20.74
CA CYS A 220 17.50 -21.76 20.85
C CYS A 220 17.33 -21.08 22.22
N GLN A 221 17.81 -21.71 23.29
CA GLN A 221 17.49 -21.31 24.67
C GLN A 221 18.54 -20.41 25.31
N THR A 222 19.79 -20.48 24.88
CA THR A 222 20.90 -19.74 25.50
C THR A 222 21.73 -18.94 24.49
N PRO A 223 21.13 -18.04 23.68
CA PRO A 223 21.91 -17.07 22.91
C PRO A 223 22.58 -16.05 23.82
N VAL A 224 23.85 -15.74 23.55
CA VAL A 224 24.62 -14.68 24.23
C VAL A 224 24.48 -13.33 23.53
N ASP A 225 24.15 -13.34 22.24
CA ASP A 225 23.78 -12.16 21.44
C ASP A 225 22.86 -12.60 20.29
N GLU A 226 22.11 -11.66 19.71
CA GLU A 226 21.16 -11.95 18.63
C GLU A 226 20.97 -10.80 17.64
N ASP A 227 20.91 -11.16 16.34
CA ASP A 227 20.39 -10.33 15.25
C ASP A 227 18.96 -10.79 14.90
N ASP A 228 18.33 -10.11 13.96
CA ASP A 228 16.99 -10.42 13.48
C ASP A 228 16.86 -11.85 12.92
N LEU A 229 17.93 -12.43 12.37
CA LEU A 229 17.94 -13.77 11.74
C LEU A 229 19.11 -14.67 12.18
N ALA A 230 19.97 -14.21 13.07
CA ALA A 230 21.15 -14.95 13.53
C ALA A 230 21.30 -14.86 15.06
N LEU A 231 21.99 -15.84 15.63
CA LEU A 231 22.25 -15.98 17.06
C LEU A 231 23.75 -16.14 17.26
N VAL A 232 24.26 -15.61 18.35
CA VAL A 232 25.57 -15.96 18.88
C VAL A 232 25.36 -16.86 20.08
N VAL A 233 26.08 -17.97 20.13
CA VAL A 233 26.03 -18.94 21.24
C VAL A 233 27.42 -19.30 21.71
N GLU A 234 27.57 -19.48 23.02
CA GLU A 234 28.80 -19.97 23.60
C GLU A 234 28.73 -21.50 23.72
N LEU A 235 29.59 -22.19 22.97
CA LEU A 235 29.77 -23.64 23.03
C LEU A 235 31.04 -23.97 23.84
N PRO A 236 31.20 -25.23 24.31
CA PRO A 236 32.40 -25.64 25.05
C PRO A 236 33.72 -25.34 24.35
N ASP A 237 33.71 -25.37 23.00
CA ASP A 237 34.88 -25.15 22.15
C ASP A 237 35.04 -23.68 21.70
N GLY A 238 34.20 -22.77 22.18
CA GLY A 238 34.23 -21.34 21.88
C GLY A 238 32.91 -20.78 21.34
N LEU A 239 32.95 -19.53 20.87
CA LEU A 239 31.78 -18.88 20.28
C LEU A 239 31.41 -19.53 18.93
N ALA A 240 30.11 -19.60 18.68
CA ALA A 240 29.53 -20.01 17.41
C ALA A 240 28.42 -19.05 16.99
N VAL A 241 28.17 -19.00 15.68
CA VAL A 241 27.04 -18.26 15.11
C VAL A 241 26.07 -19.24 14.49
N ALA A 242 24.76 -19.02 14.67
CA ALA A 242 23.72 -19.91 14.18
C ALA A 242 22.60 -19.12 13.50
N PRO A 243 21.94 -19.65 12.45
CA PRO A 243 20.70 -19.05 11.98
C PRO A 243 19.66 -19.13 13.10
N ARG A 244 18.69 -18.23 13.13
CA ARG A 244 17.57 -18.34 14.07
C ARG A 244 16.71 -19.58 13.81
N ARG A 245 16.57 -19.95 12.53
CA ARG A 245 15.75 -21.07 12.08
C ARG A 245 16.36 -22.41 12.52
N HIS A 246 15.57 -23.22 13.22
CA HIS A 246 15.96 -24.55 13.68
C HIS A 246 15.75 -25.58 12.57
N GLY A 247 16.60 -26.60 12.50
CA GLY A 247 16.38 -27.76 11.62
C GLY A 247 16.73 -27.55 10.16
N VAL A 248 17.60 -26.57 9.87
CA VAL A 248 18.06 -26.24 8.52
C VAL A 248 19.52 -26.63 8.35
N ASP A 249 19.88 -27.19 7.18
CA ASP A 249 21.27 -27.38 6.80
C ASP A 249 21.84 -26.08 6.20
N TRP A 250 23.18 -25.98 6.12
CA TRP A 250 23.83 -24.82 5.51
C TRP A 250 23.39 -24.59 4.05
N ARG A 251 22.97 -25.64 3.35
CA ARG A 251 22.45 -25.59 1.98
C ARG A 251 21.06 -24.97 1.87
N ASP A 252 20.29 -25.01 2.95
CA ASP A 252 18.89 -24.57 2.96
C ASP A 252 18.76 -23.12 3.47
N LEU A 253 19.88 -22.48 3.80
CA LEU A 253 19.93 -21.09 4.26
C LEU A 253 19.48 -20.14 3.15
N TRP A 254 18.55 -19.26 3.48
CA TRP A 254 18.20 -18.17 2.59
C TRP A 254 19.27 -17.08 2.62
N GLN A 255 19.39 -16.35 1.51
CA GLN A 255 20.37 -15.28 1.39
C GLN A 255 20.28 -14.24 2.54
N PRO A 256 19.11 -13.84 3.06
CA PRO A 256 19.02 -12.98 4.23
C PRO A 256 19.60 -13.61 5.51
N GLU A 257 19.45 -14.92 5.72
CA GLU A 257 20.06 -15.64 6.84
C GLU A 257 21.58 -15.65 6.69
N VAL A 258 22.10 -15.93 5.50
CA VAL A 258 23.54 -15.85 5.20
C VAL A 258 24.09 -14.44 5.46
N ASN A 259 23.35 -13.40 5.07
CA ASN A 259 23.76 -12.03 5.31
C ASN A 259 23.73 -11.67 6.79
N ALA A 260 22.75 -12.17 7.54
CA ALA A 260 22.65 -11.96 8.99
C ALA A 260 23.78 -12.66 9.73
N LEU A 261 24.06 -13.93 9.41
CA LEU A 261 25.20 -14.69 9.93
C LEU A 261 26.49 -13.89 9.78
N ARG A 262 26.80 -13.39 8.58
CA ARG A 262 28.00 -12.58 8.32
C ARG A 262 28.05 -11.27 9.10
N ARG A 263 26.91 -10.58 9.27
CA ARG A 263 26.87 -9.34 10.08
C ARG A 263 27.14 -9.67 11.55
N THR A 264 26.53 -10.73 12.06
CA THR A 264 26.69 -11.19 13.43
C THR A 264 28.12 -11.66 13.68
N GLU A 265 28.72 -12.43 12.76
CA GLU A 265 30.13 -12.82 12.81
C GLU A 265 31.06 -11.60 12.93
N ALA A 266 30.80 -10.56 12.13
CA ALA A 266 31.58 -9.33 12.16
C ALA A 266 31.36 -8.51 13.44
N ALA A 267 30.12 -8.45 13.95
CA ALA A 267 29.78 -7.71 15.16
C ALA A 267 30.31 -8.39 16.44
N ALA A 268 30.31 -9.72 16.48
CA ALA A 268 30.84 -10.53 17.58
C ALA A 268 32.36 -10.76 17.51
N ASP A 269 33.06 -10.13 16.55
CA ASP A 269 34.51 -10.26 16.33
C ASP A 269 34.98 -11.73 16.26
N MET A 270 34.23 -12.56 15.54
CA MET A 270 34.50 -14.00 15.44
C MET A 270 35.88 -14.28 14.82
N PRO A 271 36.57 -15.36 15.23
CA PRO A 271 37.89 -15.71 14.71
C PRO A 271 37.89 -15.84 13.18
N ARG A 272 38.88 -15.21 12.53
CA ARG A 272 39.10 -15.34 11.08
C ARG A 272 39.87 -16.61 10.76
N GLY A 273 39.19 -17.74 10.97
CA GLY A 273 39.73 -19.08 10.82
C GLY A 273 39.01 -19.91 9.77
N THR A 274 39.29 -21.22 9.75
CA THR A 274 38.52 -22.14 8.90
C THR A 274 37.14 -22.33 9.51
N MET A 275 36.11 -21.94 8.76
CA MET A 275 34.71 -22.13 9.17
C MET A 275 34.32 -23.60 9.04
N THR A 276 33.78 -24.15 10.11
CA THR A 276 33.17 -25.49 10.15
C THR A 276 31.70 -25.38 10.54
N THR A 277 30.89 -26.30 10.03
CA THR A 277 29.46 -26.37 10.37
C THR A 277 29.17 -27.65 11.13
N ALA A 278 28.27 -27.57 12.12
CA ALA A 278 27.78 -28.72 12.85
C ALA A 278 26.27 -28.61 13.09
N MET A 279 25.60 -29.75 13.25
CA MET A 279 24.20 -29.82 13.67
C MET A 279 24.13 -30.27 15.12
N LEU A 280 23.63 -29.40 16.00
CA LEU A 280 23.45 -29.71 17.43
C LEU A 280 22.00 -30.13 17.69
N GLY A 281 21.77 -31.40 18.02
CA GLY A 281 20.45 -31.94 18.36
C GLY A 281 20.29 -32.27 19.84
N ALA A 282 19.05 -32.20 20.34
CA ALA A 282 18.67 -32.52 21.72
C ALA A 282 18.29 -34.01 21.93
N GLY A 283 18.36 -34.87 20.89
CA GLY A 283 18.06 -36.30 20.98
C GLY A 283 17.38 -36.89 19.73
N ASP A 284 16.86 -38.11 19.83
CA ASP A 284 16.20 -38.82 18.73
C ASP A 284 14.98 -38.04 18.20
N GLY A 285 14.97 -37.76 16.90
CA GLY A 285 13.91 -36.99 16.23
C GLY A 285 14.07 -35.46 16.30
N ASP A 286 15.20 -34.96 16.81
CA ASP A 286 15.58 -33.55 16.63
C ASP A 286 16.32 -33.34 15.30
N PRO A 287 15.75 -32.64 14.30
CA PRO A 287 16.47 -32.13 13.13
C PRO A 287 17.75 -31.35 13.44
N GLY A 288 17.92 -30.89 14.68
CA GLY A 288 19.12 -30.21 15.16
C GLY A 288 19.21 -28.75 14.74
N HIS A 289 20.17 -28.04 15.31
CA HIS A 289 20.41 -26.62 15.05
C HIS A 289 21.77 -26.44 14.40
N LEU A 290 21.79 -25.80 13.23
CA LEU A 290 23.04 -25.46 12.54
C LEU A 290 23.86 -24.47 13.37
N VAL A 291 25.12 -24.78 13.61
CA VAL A 291 26.08 -23.86 14.21
C VAL A 291 27.30 -23.74 13.31
N LEU A 292 27.80 -22.52 13.17
CA LEU A 292 29.02 -22.16 12.46
C LEU A 292 30.08 -21.86 13.52
N THR A 293 31.13 -22.68 13.55
CA THR A 293 32.29 -22.51 14.42
C THR A 293 33.51 -22.18 13.59
N TYR A 294 34.52 -21.57 14.23
CA TYR A 294 35.75 -21.17 13.58
C TYR A 294 36.93 -21.76 14.33
N ALA A 295 37.72 -22.58 13.66
CA ALA A 295 38.99 -23.02 14.19
C ALA A 295 40.05 -21.95 13.92
N SER A 296 40.69 -21.48 14.98
CA SER A 296 41.87 -20.59 14.94
C SER A 296 43.02 -21.18 14.13
#